data_AF-A0A963N0H4-F1
#
_entry.id   AF-A0A963N0H4-F1
#
_cell.length_a   1.000
_cell.length_b   1.000
_cell.length_c   1.000
_cell.angle_alpha   90.00
_cell.angle_beta   90.00
_cell.angle_gamma   90.00
#
_symmetry.space_group_name_H-M   'P 1'
#
loop_
_entity.id
_entity.type
_entity.pdbx_description
1 polymer ?
#
loop_
_entity_poly.entity_id
_entity_poly.type
_entity_poly.pdbx_seq_one_letter_code
_entity_poly.pdbx_strand_id
1 'polypeptide(L)'
;MNEIDFDAWCNLAERRPDLYFRERERVIERFIGQYPPAQADRLREFQLQIDHARAEAGNPLRATRMMMTMMEDQLEALHARLLSLQSETENLSRIIRRARDASN
;
A
#
# COMPACT_ATOMS: atom_id res chain seq x y z
N MET A 1 7.02 -17.76 0.96
CA MET A 1 7.48 -16.39 1.28
C MET A 1 8.99 -16.50 1.38
N ASN A 2 9.76 -15.94 0.45
CA ASN A 2 11.22 -15.99 0.55
C ASN A 2 11.63 -15.16 1.77
N GLU A 3 12.40 -15.78 2.66
CA GLU A 3 13.00 -15.12 3.79
C GLU A 3 13.96 -14.04 3.25
N ILE A 4 13.72 -12.79 3.62
CA ILE A 4 14.61 -11.69 3.26
C ILE A 4 15.78 -11.73 4.23
N ASP A 5 16.98 -12.03 3.72
CA ASP A 5 18.22 -11.97 4.50
C ASP A 5 18.62 -10.51 4.75
N PHE A 6 18.07 -9.91 5.80
CA PHE A 6 18.27 -8.50 6.13
C PHE A 6 19.75 -8.12 6.24
N ASP A 7 20.57 -8.97 6.84
CA ASP A 7 21.99 -8.72 7.04
C ASP A 7 22.74 -8.66 5.71
N ALA A 8 22.42 -9.57 4.77
CA ALA A 8 22.98 -9.53 3.42
C ALA A 8 22.59 -8.25 2.66
N TRP A 9 21.35 -7.79 2.80
CA TRP A 9 20.88 -6.54 2.15
C TRP A 9 21.54 -5.30 2.74
N CYS A 10 21.71 -5.24 4.07
CA CYS A 10 22.45 -4.17 4.74
C CYS A 10 23.91 -4.13 4.28
N ASN A 11 24.58 -5.29 4.25
CA ASN A 11 25.95 -5.39 3.78
C ASN A 11 26.10 -4.95 2.31
N LEU A 12 25.15 -5.34 1.46
CA LEU A 12 25.13 -4.95 0.06
C LEU A 12 24.94 -3.43 -0.11
N ALA A 13 24.04 -2.83 0.68
CA ALA A 13 23.79 -1.39 0.65
C ALA A 13 25.03 -0.57 1.07
N GLU A 14 25.76 -1.03 2.08
CA GLU A 14 26.97 -0.35 2.57
C GLU A 14 28.14 -0.49 1.61
N ARG A 15 28.37 -1.70 1.07
CA ARG A 15 29.58 -1.99 0.29
C ARG A 15 29.43 -1.70 -1.20
N ARG A 16 28.23 -1.91 -1.75
CA ARG A 16 27.93 -1.87 -3.19
C ARG A 16 26.56 -1.24 -3.44
N PRO A 17 26.39 0.08 -3.21
CA PRO A 17 25.11 0.76 -3.39
C PRO A 17 24.52 0.57 -4.79
N ASP A 18 25.38 0.55 -5.82
CA ASP A 18 25.01 0.27 -7.22
C ASP A 18 24.29 -1.07 -7.37
N LEU A 19 24.84 -2.12 -6.78
CA LEU A 19 24.26 -3.46 -6.83
C LEU A 19 23.02 -3.57 -5.95
N TYR A 20 22.99 -2.88 -4.81
CA TYR A 20 21.82 -2.83 -3.94
C TYR A 20 20.60 -2.30 -4.68
N PHE A 21 20.71 -1.15 -5.36
CA PHE A 21 19.57 -0.57 -6.07
C PHE A 21 19.09 -1.44 -7.23
N ARG A 22 20.03 -2.08 -7.96
CA ARG A 22 19.69 -3.02 -9.03
C ARG A 22 18.98 -4.27 -8.52
N GLU A 23 19.48 -4.87 -7.43
CA GLU A 23 18.83 -6.04 -6.83
C GLU A 23 17.47 -5.71 -6.25
N ARG A 24 17.35 -4.55 -5.62
CA ARG A 24 16.07 -4.03 -5.13
C ARG A 24 15.04 -3.92 -6.24
N GLU A 25 15.38 -3.25 -7.34
CA GLU A 25 14.50 -3.11 -8.51
C GLU A 25 14.08 -4.49 -9.05
N ARG A 26 15.02 -5.42 -9.19
CA ARG A 26 14.75 -6.79 -9.65
C ARG A 26 13.77 -7.55 -8.75
N VAL A 27 13.90 -7.42 -7.43
CA VAL A 27 13.01 -8.12 -6.47
C VAL A 27 11.62 -7.51 -6.49
N ILE A 28 11.53 -6.18 -6.53
CA ILE A 28 10.26 -5.46 -6.58
C ILE A 28 9.52 -5.76 -7.88
N GLU A 29 10.16 -5.65 -9.05
CA GLU A 29 9.50 -5.95 -10.33
C GLU A 29 9.07 -7.42 -10.43
N ARG A 30 9.84 -8.36 -9.86
CA ARG A 30 9.42 -9.76 -9.77
C ARG A 30 8.17 -9.93 -8.91
N PHE A 31 8.07 -9.20 -7.81
CA PHE A 31 6.88 -9.25 -6.95
C PHE A 31 5.67 -8.65 -7.67
N ILE A 32 5.83 -7.46 -8.26
CA ILE A 32 4.79 -6.77 -9.02
C ILE A 32 4.29 -7.63 -10.20
N GLY A 33 5.20 -8.29 -10.91
CA GLY A 33 4.88 -9.16 -12.05
C GLY A 33 4.05 -10.41 -11.70
N GLN A 34 3.78 -10.70 -10.42
CA GLN A 34 2.91 -11.80 -10.00
C GLN A 34 1.42 -11.42 -10.06
N TYR A 35 1.09 -10.14 -10.26
CA TYR A 35 -0.27 -9.62 -10.25
C TYR A 35 -0.79 -9.37 -11.68
N PRO A 36 -2.13 -9.40 -11.90
CA PRO A 36 -2.73 -9.03 -13.18
C PRO A 36 -2.33 -7.61 -13.63
N PRO A 37 -2.30 -7.32 -14.95
CA PRO A 37 -1.73 -6.07 -15.49
C PRO A 37 -2.22 -4.79 -14.81
N ALA A 38 -3.54 -4.64 -14.63
CA ALA A 38 -4.11 -3.44 -13.99
C ALA A 38 -3.71 -3.27 -12.51
N GLN A 39 -3.44 -4.37 -11.80
CA GLN A 39 -2.95 -4.33 -10.42
C GLN A 39 -1.44 -4.09 -10.39
N ALA A 40 -0.70 -4.72 -11.30
CA ALA A 40 0.74 -4.52 -11.45
C ALA A 40 1.07 -3.05 -11.73
N ASP A 41 0.32 -2.39 -12.62
CA ASP A 41 0.52 -0.97 -12.94
C ASP A 41 0.32 -0.07 -11.72
N ARG A 42 -0.74 -0.30 -10.93
CA ARG A 42 -0.98 0.42 -9.67
C ARG A 42 0.14 0.18 -8.65
N LEU A 43 0.69 -1.03 -8.58
CA LEU A 43 1.81 -1.34 -7.69
C LEU A 43 3.08 -0.61 -8.13
N ARG A 44 3.33 -0.45 -9.44
CA ARG A 44 4.45 0.36 -9.94
C ARG A 44 4.28 1.83 -9.59
N GLU A 45 3.08 2.38 -9.78
CA GLU A 45 2.77 3.76 -9.37
C GLU A 45 3.01 3.97 -7.87
N PHE A 46 2.58 3.03 -7.03
CA PHE A 46 2.83 3.10 -5.60
C PHE A 46 4.32 2.98 -5.27
N GLN A 47 5.07 2.12 -5.97
CA GLN A 47 6.51 2.00 -5.79
C GLN A 47 7.23 3.31 -6.12
N LEU A 48 6.80 4.04 -7.16
CA LEU A 48 7.35 5.36 -7.49
C LEU A 48 7.13 6.37 -6.35
N GLN A 49 5.98 6.33 -5.67
CA GLN A 49 5.72 7.18 -4.51
C GLN A 49 6.65 6.85 -3.34
N ILE A 50 6.89 5.56 -3.08
CA ILE A 50 7.85 5.11 -2.06
C ILE A 50 9.26 5.61 -2.41
N ASP A 51 9.66 5.51 -3.67
CA ASP A 51 10.99 5.93 -4.12
C ASP A 51 11.19 7.44 -3.97
N HIS A 52 10.17 8.23 -4.29
CA HIS A 52 10.16 9.67 -4.05
C HIS A 52 10.30 10.00 -2.57
N ALA A 53 9.48 9.39 -1.71
CA ALA A 53 9.54 9.59 -0.26
C ALA A 53 10.93 9.24 0.31
N ARG A 54 11.58 8.19 -0.20
CA ARG A 54 12.94 7.81 0.19
C ARG A 54 13.98 8.84 -0.25
N ALA A 55 13.87 9.38 -1.46
CA ALA A 55 14.77 10.41 -1.96
C ALA A 55 14.65 11.71 -1.14
N GLU A 56 13.43 12.12 -0.80
CA GLU A 56 13.16 13.33 0.00
C GLU A 56 13.58 13.20 1.47
N ALA A 57 13.47 11.99 2.03
CA ALA A 57 13.79 11.76 3.43
C ALA A 57 15.27 12.00 3.79
N GLY A 58 16.19 11.80 2.84
CA GLY A 58 17.63 11.99 3.03
C GLY A 58 18.31 11.03 4.01
N ASN A 59 17.56 10.20 4.76
CA ASN A 59 18.08 9.11 5.57
C ASN A 59 17.03 7.99 5.77
N PRO A 60 17.47 6.75 6.04
CA PRO A 60 16.57 5.60 6.16
C PRO A 60 15.51 5.74 7.26
N LEU A 61 15.88 6.28 8.43
CA LEU A 61 14.95 6.40 9.57
C LEU A 61 13.79 7.34 9.25
N ARG A 62 14.07 8.48 8.61
CA ARG A 62 13.03 9.41 8.17
C ARG A 62 12.18 8.79 7.06
N ALA A 63 12.79 8.06 6.13
CA ALA A 63 12.04 7.36 5.07
C ALA A 63 11.05 6.34 5.68
N THR A 64 11.48 5.58 6.69
CA THR A 64 10.60 4.63 7.40
C THR A 64 9.43 5.35 8.06
N ARG A 65 9.66 6.48 8.73
CA ARG A 65 8.56 7.27 9.33
C ARG A 65 7.58 7.77 8.27
N MET A 66 8.08 8.29 7.15
CA MET A 66 7.23 8.74 6.04
C MET A 66 6.39 7.60 5.48
N MET A 67 6.98 6.42 5.28
CA MET A 67 6.24 5.23 4.83
C MET A 67 5.18 4.78 5.84
N MET A 68 5.45 4.86 7.15
CA MET A 68 4.45 4.55 8.19
C MET A 68 3.28 5.54 8.16
N THR A 69 3.55 6.84 8.00
CA THR A 69 2.48 7.84 7.84
C THR A 69 1.64 7.58 6.59
N MET A 70 2.27 7.23 5.45
CA MET A 70 1.53 6.84 4.25
C MET A 70 0.61 5.63 4.51
N MET A 71 1.03 4.66 5.32
CA MET A 71 0.20 3.52 5.69
C MET A 71 -0.96 3.94 6.62
N GLU A 72 -0.70 4.83 7.59
CA GLU A 72 -1.73 5.39 8.46
C GLU A 72 -2.80 6.12 7.65
N ASP A 73 -2.41 6.99 6.71
CA ASP A 73 -3.32 7.72 5.82
C ASP A 73 -4.26 6.77 5.04
N GLN A 74 -3.71 5.66 4.53
CA GLN A 74 -4.50 4.66 3.80
C GLN A 74 -5.46 3.90 4.72
N LEU A 75 -5.05 3.60 5.95
CA LEU A 75 -5.92 2.95 6.94
C LEU A 75 -7.06 3.88 7.36
N GLU A 76 -6.79 5.16 7.57
CA GLU A 76 -7.80 6.16 7.88
C GLU A 76 -8.79 6.32 6.72
N ALA A 77 -8.30 6.41 5.48
CA ALA A 77 -9.15 6.49 4.30
C ALA A 77 -10.04 5.25 4.14
N LEU A 78 -9.50 4.06 4.39
CA LEU A 78 -10.26 2.81 4.38
C LEU A 78 -11.32 2.80 5.48
N HIS A 79 -10.97 3.21 6.70
CA HIS A 79 -11.90 3.30 7.82
C HIS A 79 -13.07 4.24 7.52
N ALA A 80 -12.79 5.44 7.00
CA ALA A 80 -13.82 6.40 6.60
C ALA A 80 -14.76 5.82 5.54
N ARG A 81 -14.22 5.09 4.55
CA ARG A 81 -15.03 4.46 3.51
C ARG A 81 -15.91 3.33 4.04
N LEU A 82 -15.42 2.55 4.99
CA LEU A 82 -16.21 1.52 5.67
C LEU A 82 -17.39 2.12 6.44
N LEU A 83 -17.16 3.23 7.15
CA LEU A 83 -18.23 3.95 7.85
C LEU A 83 -19.30 4.48 6.87
N SER A 84 -18.88 5.03 5.73
CA SER A 84 -19.80 5.50 4.68
C SER A 84 -20.67 4.35 4.17
N LEU A 85 -20.04 3.22 3.80
CA LEU A 85 -20.75 2.04 3.33
C LEU A 85 -21.73 1.49 4.38
N GLN A 86 -21.32 1.45 5.65
CA GLN A 86 -22.20 1.02 6.73
C GLN A 86 -23.44 1.93 6.83
N SER A 87 -23.26 3.25 6.82
CA SER A 87 -24.37 4.21 6.86
C SER A 87 -25.33 4.05 5.66
N GLU A 88 -24.78 3.85 4.47
CA GLU A 88 -25.57 3.61 3.25
C GLU A 88 -26.39 2.32 3.34
N THR A 89 -25.79 1.22 3.81
CA THR A 89 -26.49 -0.06 3.99
C THR A 89 -27.60 0.01 5.03
N GLU A 90 -27.40 0.73 6.14
CA GLU A 90 -28.42 0.97 7.16
C GLU A 90 -29.57 1.83 6.62
N ASN A 91 -29.28 2.82 5.79
CA ASN A 91 -30.30 3.64 5.15
C ASN A 91 -31.15 2.82 4.16
N LEU A 92 -30.51 2.04 3.29
CA LEU A 92 -31.21 1.15 2.37
C LEU A 92 -32.09 0.14 3.10
N SER A 93 -31.58 -0.46 4.19
CA SER A 93 -32.35 -1.39 5.02
C SER A 93 -33.60 -0.74 5.62
N ARG A 94 -33.50 0.52 6.06
CA ARG A 94 -34.65 1.31 6.54
C ARG A 94 -35.67 1.59 5.43
N ILE A 95 -35.21 1.93 4.23
CA ILE A 95 -36.09 2.19 3.07
C ILE A 95 -36.85 0.92 2.68
N ILE A 96 -36.15 -0.22 2.56
CA ILE A 96 -36.75 -1.51 2.22
C ILE A 96 -37.82 -1.91 3.24
N ARG A 97 -37.53 -1.75 4.54
CA ARG A 97 -38.48 -2.04 5.61
C ARG A 97 -39.75 -1.19 5.48
N ARG A 98 -39.60 0.13 5.28
CA ARG A 98 -40.74 1.05 5.09
C ARG A 98 -41.59 0.69 3.87
N ALA A 99 -40.96 0.34 2.75
CA ALA A 99 -41.68 -0.06 1.53
C ALA A 99 -42.49 -1.34 1.74
N ARG A 100 -41.95 -2.30 2.50
CA ARG A 100 -42.65 -3.53 2.88
C ARG A 100 -43.83 -3.25 3.80
N ASP A 101 -43.64 -2.40 4.80
CA ASP A 101 -44.70 -2.04 5.76
C ASP A 101 -45.84 -1.24 5.10
N ALA A 102 -45.57 -0.49 4.02
CA ALA A 102 -46.57 0.25 3.26
C ALA A 102 -47.34 -0.59 2.20
N SER A 103 -46.87 -1.82 1.94
CA SER A 103 -47.49 -2.74 0.96
C SER A 103 -48.36 -3.83 1.61
N ASN A 104 -48.45 -3.84 2.94
CA ASN A 104 -49.33 -4.68 3.76
C ASN A 104 -50.47 -3.85 4.33
#